data_AF-Q6BFE8-F1
#
_entry.id   AF-Q6BFE8-F1
#
_cell.length_a   1.000
_cell.length_b   1.000
_cell.length_c   1.000
_cell.angle_alpha   90.00
_cell.angle_beta   90.00
_cell.angle_gamma   90.00
#
_symmetry.space_group_name_H-M   'P 1'
#
loop_
_entity.id
_entity.type
_entity.pdbx_description
1 polymer ?
#
loop_
_entity_poly.entity_id
_entity_poly.type
_entity_poly.pdbx_seq_one_letter_code
_entity_poly.pdbx_strand_id
1 'polypeptide(L)'
;MNPIQQAWLKFLQPVSVVINEKLAKRSGLLGKIGRFFLIGPREFGYHPTNQMFIYFNRRVLFATAFMGHKYSVLKGLTHQGYHMLRPMRAAVFLGPLAVLGGLFRLVYYSSENRSYYPDNLDYVMKKATNALHFPLNTLNQRLSAHYTEISSIYTAEMMKRVKIIILFKQLVSQITCQNHQRKINTT
;
A
#
# COMPACT_ATOMS: atom_id res chain seq x y z
N MET A 1 -3.40 -11.69 -28.88
CA MET A 1 -3.38 -12.69 -27.80
C MET A 1 -2.15 -12.42 -26.92
N ASN A 2 -2.31 -12.22 -25.62
CA ASN A 2 -1.18 -11.96 -24.71
C ASN A 2 -0.52 -13.30 -24.28
N PRO A 3 0.81 -13.36 -24.05
CA PRO A 3 1.49 -14.49 -23.39
C PRO A 3 0.74 -15.11 -22.19
N ILE A 4 0.10 -14.29 -21.35
CA ILE A 4 -0.70 -14.78 -20.21
C ILE A 4 -1.85 -15.69 -20.68
N GLN A 5 -2.56 -15.30 -21.74
CA GLN A 5 -3.64 -16.11 -22.31
C GLN A 5 -3.10 -17.41 -22.92
N GLN A 6 -1.92 -17.37 -23.55
CA GLN A 6 -1.27 -18.57 -24.08
C GLN A 6 -0.85 -19.54 -22.97
N ALA A 7 -0.35 -19.01 -21.84
CA ALA A 7 -0.03 -19.82 -20.66
C ALA A 7 -1.28 -20.50 -20.10
N TRP A 8 -2.40 -19.77 -20.01
CA TRP A 8 -3.69 -20.33 -19.62
C TRP A 8 -4.17 -21.43 -20.57
N LEU A 9 -4.01 -21.27 -21.89
CA LEU A 9 -4.40 -22.29 -22.85
C LEU A 9 -3.58 -23.58 -22.73
N LYS A 10 -2.28 -23.47 -22.44
CA LYS A 10 -1.43 -24.65 -22.16
C LYS A 10 -1.87 -25.37 -20.89
N PHE A 11 -2.13 -24.61 -19.82
CA PHE A 11 -2.58 -25.17 -18.54
C PHE A 11 -3.98 -25.80 -18.64
N LEU A 12 -4.90 -25.14 -19.33
CA LEU A 12 -6.29 -25.59 -19.49
C LEU A 12 -6.47 -26.59 -20.64
N GLN A 13 -5.40 -27.03 -21.30
CA GLN A 13 -5.48 -27.96 -22.43
C GLN A 13 -6.30 -29.24 -22.13
N PRO A 14 -6.08 -29.98 -21.04
CA PRO A 14 -6.90 -31.17 -20.75
C PRO A 14 -8.37 -30.82 -20.47
N VAL A 15 -8.63 -29.69 -19.82
CA VAL A 15 -9.98 -29.20 -19.52
C VAL A 15 -10.71 -28.77 -20.79
N SER A 16 -10.00 -28.10 -21.70
CA SER A 16 -10.49 -27.69 -23.01
C SER A 16 -10.93 -28.89 -23.84
N VAL A 17 -10.20 -30.01 -23.81
CA VAL A 17 -10.62 -31.23 -24.49
C VAL A 17 -11.93 -31.77 -23.89
N VAL A 18 -12.07 -31.84 -22.57
CA VAL A 18 -13.31 -32.33 -21.94
C VAL A 18 -14.50 -31.43 -22.27
N ILE A 19 -14.34 -30.11 -22.13
CA ILE A 19 -15.44 -29.16 -22.34
C ILE A 19 -15.79 -29.04 -23.83
N ASN A 20 -14.80 -28.77 -24.68
CA ASN A 20 -15.04 -28.47 -26.10
C ASN A 20 -15.37 -29.74 -26.90
N GLU A 21 -14.69 -30.87 -26.65
CA GLU A 21 -14.88 -32.10 -27.44
C GLU A 21 -15.98 -33.00 -26.89
N LYS A 22 -16.22 -33.03 -25.56
CA LYS A 22 -17.20 -33.95 -24.96
C LYS A 22 -18.49 -33.28 -24.52
N LEU A 23 -18.43 -32.14 -23.82
CA LEU A 23 -19.62 -31.50 -23.26
C LEU A 23 -20.35 -30.61 -24.26
N ALA A 24 -19.64 -29.76 -24.99
CA ALA A 24 -20.24 -28.80 -25.92
C ALA A 24 -20.99 -29.44 -27.10
N LYS A 25 -20.58 -30.65 -27.51
CA LYS A 25 -21.19 -31.41 -28.61
C LYS A 25 -22.42 -32.22 -28.20
N ARG A 26 -22.71 -32.37 -26.90
CA ARG A 26 -23.92 -33.09 -26.43
C ARG A 26 -25.19 -32.28 -26.65
N SER A 27 -26.32 -32.97 -26.76
CA SER A 27 -27.65 -32.35 -26.78
C SER A 27 -28.17 -32.13 -25.35
N GLY A 28 -29.21 -31.29 -25.21
CA GLY A 28 -29.85 -31.01 -23.91
C GLY A 28 -29.07 -30.03 -23.02
N LEU A 29 -29.31 -30.10 -21.71
CA LEU A 29 -28.81 -29.15 -20.72
C LEU A 29 -27.26 -29.15 -20.62
N LEU A 30 -26.66 -30.34 -20.64
CA LEU A 30 -25.19 -30.49 -20.59
C LEU A 30 -24.50 -29.86 -21.81
N GLY A 31 -25.14 -29.91 -22.98
CA GLY A 31 -24.68 -29.25 -24.20
C GLY A 31 -24.73 -27.72 -24.13
N LYS A 32 -25.74 -27.16 -23.45
CA LYS A 32 -25.85 -25.71 -23.25
C LYS A 32 -24.76 -25.21 -22.30
N ILE A 33 -24.50 -25.94 -21.21
CA ILE A 33 -23.44 -25.62 -20.25
C ILE A 33 -22.06 -25.70 -20.92
N GLY A 34 -21.79 -26.77 -21.67
CA GLY A 34 -20.53 -26.94 -22.39
C GLY A 34 -20.28 -25.84 -23.43
N ARG A 35 -21.32 -25.41 -24.16
CA ARG A 35 -21.22 -24.30 -25.12
C ARG A 35 -21.01 -22.94 -24.45
N PHE A 36 -21.62 -22.71 -23.30
CA PHE A 36 -21.46 -21.48 -22.54
C PHE A 36 -20.02 -21.31 -22.00
N PHE A 37 -19.39 -22.41 -21.56
CA PHE A 37 -18.04 -22.41 -21.01
C PHE A 37 -16.95 -22.86 -22.01
N LEU A 38 -17.19 -22.70 -23.31
CA LEU A 38 -16.20 -23.03 -24.34
C LEU A 38 -14.87 -22.32 -24.07
N ILE A 39 -13.78 -23.09 -24.07
CA ILE A 39 -12.43 -22.57 -23.88
C ILE A 39 -11.85 -22.25 -25.26
N GLY A 40 -11.60 -20.98 -25.53
CA GLY A 40 -11.13 -20.50 -26.83
C GLY A 40 -10.63 -19.05 -26.76
N PRO A 41 -10.48 -18.36 -27.91
CA PRO A 41 -10.19 -16.93 -27.91
C PRO A 41 -11.34 -16.19 -27.21
N ARG A 42 -10.99 -15.30 -26.28
CA ARG A 42 -11.99 -14.52 -25.53
C ARG A 42 -12.75 -13.57 -26.46
N GLU A 43 -14.06 -13.74 -26.54
CA GLU A 43 -14.94 -12.71 -27.07
C GLU A 43 -14.83 -11.45 -26.20
N PHE A 44 -14.74 -10.28 -26.84
CA PHE A 44 -14.47 -9.00 -26.16
C PHE A 44 -13.25 -9.05 -25.21
N GLY A 45 -12.22 -9.84 -25.55
CA GLY A 45 -11.03 -10.06 -24.73
C GLY A 45 -10.03 -8.89 -24.66
N TYR A 46 -10.40 -7.69 -25.11
CA TYR A 46 -9.55 -6.50 -24.99
C TYR A 46 -9.60 -5.94 -23.57
N HIS A 47 -8.53 -5.25 -23.17
CA HIS A 47 -8.43 -4.62 -21.84
C HIS A 47 -8.56 -3.09 -22.00
N PRO A 48 -9.72 -2.49 -21.69
CA PRO A 48 -9.94 -1.06 -21.87
C PRO A 48 -8.94 -0.20 -21.08
N THR A 49 -8.54 -0.65 -19.89
CA THR A 49 -7.54 0.03 -19.04
C THR A 49 -6.17 0.14 -19.73
N ASN A 50 -5.72 -0.92 -20.42
CA ASN A 50 -4.47 -0.90 -21.15
C ASN A 50 -4.55 0.05 -22.36
N GLN A 51 -5.67 0.04 -23.08
CA GLN A 51 -5.89 0.96 -24.20
C GLN A 51 -5.96 2.42 -23.75
N MET A 52 -6.64 2.67 -22.62
CA MET A 52 -6.71 3.97 -21.97
C MET A 52 -5.30 4.44 -21.57
N PHE A 53 -4.49 3.59 -20.94
CA PHE A 53 -3.11 3.92 -20.61
C PHE A 53 -2.27 4.25 -21.84
N ILE A 54 -2.36 3.46 -22.92
CA ILE A 54 -1.65 3.73 -24.18
C ILE A 54 -2.07 5.10 -24.75
N TYR A 55 -3.37 5.38 -24.77
CA TYR A 55 -3.91 6.65 -25.26
C TYR A 55 -3.38 7.85 -24.44
N PHE A 56 -3.49 7.79 -23.11
CA PHE A 56 -3.00 8.85 -22.24
C PHE A 56 -1.49 9.01 -22.33
N ASN A 57 -0.73 7.92 -22.36
CA ASN A 57 0.72 7.95 -22.50
C ASN A 57 1.13 8.65 -23.81
N ARG A 58 0.46 8.34 -24.93
CA ARG A 58 0.74 9.00 -26.22
C ARG A 58 0.44 10.50 -26.18
N ARG A 59 -0.68 10.90 -25.56
CA ARG A 59 -1.06 12.31 -25.39
C ARG A 59 -0.06 13.06 -24.51
N VAL A 60 0.35 12.47 -23.39
CA VAL A 60 1.34 13.06 -22.49
C VAL A 60 2.70 13.17 -23.17
N LEU A 61 3.15 12.13 -23.88
CA LEU A 61 4.41 12.16 -24.63
C LEU A 61 4.44 13.25 -25.71
N PHE A 62 3.33 13.48 -26.39
CA PHE A 62 3.21 14.61 -27.31
C PHE A 62 3.31 15.95 -26.57
N ALA A 63 2.60 16.09 -25.43
CA ALA A 63 2.64 17.30 -24.63
C ALA A 63 4.05 17.57 -24.05
N THR A 64 4.78 16.54 -23.61
CA THR A 64 6.15 16.68 -23.11
C THR A 64 7.11 17.08 -24.22
N ALA A 65 6.98 16.51 -25.42
CA ALA A 65 7.77 16.93 -26.57
C ALA A 65 7.50 18.40 -26.94
N PHE A 66 6.23 18.81 -26.99
CA PHE A 66 5.85 20.19 -27.29
C PHE A 66 6.32 21.19 -26.22
N MET A 67 6.21 20.82 -24.94
CA MET A 67 6.63 21.68 -23.83
C MET A 67 8.15 21.70 -23.63
N GLY A 68 8.84 20.60 -23.93
CA GLY A 68 10.30 20.47 -23.82
C GLY A 68 11.05 21.09 -25.00
N HIS A 69 10.47 21.06 -26.20
CA HIS A 69 11.10 21.66 -27.38
C HIS A 69 10.86 23.17 -27.45
N LYS A 70 11.68 23.93 -26.72
CA LYS A 70 11.65 25.40 -26.71
C LYS A 70 13.02 25.99 -27.03
N TYR A 71 13.03 27.12 -27.73
CA TYR A 71 14.27 27.86 -28.03
C TYR A 71 14.94 28.36 -26.75
N SER A 72 16.24 28.09 -26.61
CA SER A 72 17.06 28.53 -25.47
C SER A 72 16.93 30.04 -25.22
N VAL A 73 16.80 30.40 -23.95
CA VAL A 73 16.75 31.79 -23.50
C VAL A 73 18.10 32.47 -23.65
N LEU A 74 19.19 31.74 -23.38
CA LEU A 74 20.56 32.28 -23.43
C LEU A 74 20.95 32.72 -24.85
N LYS A 75 20.53 31.97 -25.86
CA LYS A 75 20.77 32.32 -27.27
C LYS A 75 20.06 33.61 -27.71
N GLY A 76 19.01 34.02 -26.99
CA GLY A 76 18.27 35.25 -27.26
C GLY A 76 18.77 36.48 -26.47
N LEU A 77 19.91 36.37 -25.76
CA LEU A 77 20.48 37.51 -25.02
C LEU A 77 21.37 38.39 -25.88
N THR A 78 22.11 37.81 -26.81
CA THR A 78 23.10 38.53 -27.63
C THR A 78 22.48 39.25 -28.83
N HIS A 79 21.21 38.99 -29.14
CA HIS A 79 20.48 39.51 -30.33
C HIS A 79 21.17 39.20 -31.68
N GLN A 80 22.19 38.34 -31.69
CA GLN A 80 22.94 37.92 -32.88
C GLN A 80 22.38 36.63 -33.51
N GLY A 81 21.51 35.92 -32.79
CA GLY A 81 20.84 34.71 -33.28
C GLY A 81 19.49 34.98 -33.93
N TYR A 82 18.73 33.91 -34.16
CA TYR A 82 17.39 33.92 -34.76
C TYR A 82 16.35 34.83 -34.07
N HIS A 83 16.61 35.30 -32.85
CA HIS A 83 15.70 36.13 -32.08
C HIS A 83 16.31 37.50 -31.76
N MET A 84 15.79 38.54 -32.42
CA MET A 84 16.20 39.94 -32.20
C MET A 84 15.34 40.64 -31.12
N LEU A 85 14.01 40.47 -31.17
CA LEU A 85 13.09 40.97 -30.14
C LEU A 85 12.25 39.82 -29.61
N ARG A 86 12.42 39.49 -28.32
CA ARG A 86 11.65 38.45 -27.63
C ARG A 86 11.33 38.88 -26.19
N PRO A 87 10.27 39.67 -25.97
CA PRO A 87 9.96 40.25 -24.66
C PRO A 87 9.68 39.19 -23.59
N MET A 88 9.02 38.09 -23.94
CA MET A 88 8.70 36.99 -23.02
C MET A 88 9.71 35.83 -23.08
N ARG A 89 11.00 36.12 -23.24
CA ARG A 89 12.04 35.07 -23.35
C ARG A 89 12.16 34.19 -22.10
N ALA A 90 11.90 34.72 -20.91
CA ALA A 90 12.01 33.93 -19.67
C ALA A 90 10.90 32.88 -19.52
N ALA A 91 9.69 33.15 -20.04
CA ALA A 91 8.54 32.25 -19.94
C ALA A 91 8.75 30.89 -20.63
N VAL A 92 9.73 30.81 -21.51
CA VAL A 92 10.16 29.60 -22.24
C VAL A 92 10.49 28.45 -21.29
N PHE A 93 11.10 28.75 -20.13
CA PHE A 93 11.49 27.72 -19.16
C PHE A 93 10.30 27.11 -18.42
N LEU A 94 9.13 27.76 -18.41
CA LEU A 94 7.94 27.23 -17.72
C LEU A 94 7.52 25.87 -18.29
N GLY A 95 7.64 25.67 -19.61
CA GLY A 95 7.31 24.39 -20.26
C GLY A 95 8.20 23.24 -19.79
N PRO A 96 9.54 23.32 -19.97
CA PRO A 96 10.46 22.31 -19.48
C PRO A 96 10.38 22.08 -17.97
N LEU A 97 10.22 23.14 -17.17
CA LEU A 97 10.04 23.01 -15.72
C LEU A 97 8.75 22.27 -15.35
N ALA A 98 7.65 22.52 -16.05
CA ALA A 98 6.40 21.79 -15.84
C ALA A 98 6.53 20.31 -16.19
N VAL A 99 7.28 19.96 -17.24
CA VAL A 99 7.57 18.56 -17.60
C VAL A 99 8.38 17.87 -16.49
N LEU A 100 9.46 18.52 -16.02
CA LEU A 100 10.31 17.98 -14.96
C LEU A 100 9.55 17.85 -13.63
N GLY A 101 8.77 18.85 -13.24
CA GLY A 101 7.89 18.79 -12.07
C GLY A 101 6.84 17.69 -12.19
N GLY A 102 6.30 17.47 -13.40
CA GLY A 102 5.32 16.43 -13.69
C GLY A 102 5.81 15.01 -13.42
N LEU A 103 7.11 14.74 -13.50
CA LEU A 103 7.69 13.42 -13.19
C LEU A 103 7.40 12.98 -11.76
N PHE A 104 7.32 13.93 -10.83
CA PHE A 104 7.10 13.66 -9.41
C PHE A 104 5.63 13.65 -9.00
N ARG A 105 4.70 13.84 -9.94
CA ARG A 105 3.26 13.96 -9.67
C ARG A 105 2.70 12.74 -8.92
N LEU A 106 3.10 11.53 -9.33
CA LEU A 106 2.61 10.29 -8.70
C LEU A 106 3.37 9.97 -7.42
N VAL A 107 4.65 10.34 -7.34
CA VAL A 107 5.48 10.16 -6.14
C VAL A 107 4.87 10.93 -4.97
N TYR A 108 4.55 12.21 -5.18
CA TYR A 108 4.00 13.10 -4.15
C TYR A 108 2.49 13.32 -4.30
N TYR A 109 1.75 12.30 -4.70
CA TYR A 109 0.31 12.40 -4.96
C TYR A 109 -0.49 12.74 -3.69
N SER A 110 -0.29 11.98 -2.61
CA SER A 110 -0.99 12.11 -1.34
C SER A 110 -0.21 12.93 -0.29
N SER A 111 -0.90 13.42 0.74
CA SER A 111 -0.26 14.00 1.94
C SER A 111 0.65 12.99 2.63
N GLU A 112 0.27 11.70 2.60
CA GLU A 112 1.06 10.61 3.17
C GLU A 112 2.47 10.50 2.55
N ASN A 113 2.63 10.88 1.28
CA ASN A 113 3.89 10.79 0.56
C ASN A 113 4.70 12.10 0.59
N ARG A 114 4.10 13.23 0.99
CA ARG A 114 4.73 14.57 0.96
C ARG A 114 5.49 14.90 2.23
N SER A 115 5.08 14.31 3.35
CA SER A 115 5.63 14.58 4.68
C SER A 115 5.70 13.30 5.49
N TYR A 116 6.31 13.36 6.65
CA TYR A 116 6.23 12.26 7.61
C TYR A 116 4.79 12.12 8.12
N TYR A 117 4.06 11.16 7.54
CA TYR A 117 2.62 11.01 7.73
C TYR A 117 2.16 10.83 9.19
N PRO A 118 2.88 10.11 10.07
CA PRO A 118 2.46 9.93 11.46
C PRO A 118 2.33 11.20 12.28
N ASP A 119 2.99 12.30 11.86
CA ASP A 119 2.88 13.60 12.53
C ASP A 119 1.66 14.41 12.07
N ASN A 120 0.89 13.90 11.11
CA ASN A 120 -0.32 14.55 10.60
C ASN A 120 -1.56 14.07 11.35
N LEU A 121 -2.54 14.97 11.54
CA LEU A 121 -3.80 14.65 12.22
C LEU A 121 -4.58 13.55 11.47
N ASP A 122 -4.56 13.61 10.14
CA ASP A 122 -5.19 12.61 9.25
C ASP A 122 -4.77 11.18 9.57
N TYR A 123 -3.50 10.97 9.97
CA TYR A 123 -3.00 9.65 10.35
C TYR A 123 -3.70 9.12 11.60
N VAL A 124 -3.84 9.96 12.63
CA VAL A 124 -4.53 9.60 13.87
C VAL A 124 -6.01 9.35 13.61
N MET A 125 -6.65 10.18 12.79
CA MET A 125 -8.03 10.00 12.36
C MET A 125 -8.22 8.65 11.67
N LYS A 126 -7.38 8.32 10.68
CA LYS A 126 -7.42 7.05 9.94
C LYS A 126 -7.16 5.84 10.85
N LYS A 127 -6.27 5.96 11.84
CA LYS A 127 -5.97 4.87 12.79
C LYS A 127 -7.07 4.64 13.83
N ALA A 128 -7.67 5.70 14.35
CA ALA A 128 -8.65 5.59 15.41
C ALA A 128 -10.00 5.08 14.87
N THR A 129 -10.48 5.64 13.76
CA THR A 129 -11.70 5.19 13.07
C THR A 129 -11.86 5.99 11.78
N ASN A 130 -12.03 5.33 10.63
CA ASN A 130 -12.12 5.94 9.29
C ASN A 130 -13.23 7.03 9.09
N ALA A 131 -14.00 7.40 10.12
CA ALA A 131 -15.18 8.26 10.01
C ALA A 131 -15.36 9.28 11.15
N LEU A 132 -14.49 9.29 12.17
CA LEU A 132 -14.63 10.22 13.30
C LEU A 132 -13.70 11.42 13.14
N HIS A 133 -14.28 12.61 13.20
CA HIS A 133 -13.54 13.86 13.22
C HIS A 133 -13.02 14.11 14.64
N PHE A 134 -11.71 14.28 14.75
CA PHE A 134 -11.06 14.64 16.01
C PHE A 134 -10.85 16.15 16.09
N PRO A 135 -10.83 16.73 17.31
CA PRO A 135 -10.39 18.11 17.50
C PRO A 135 -9.00 18.37 16.90
N LEU A 136 -8.78 19.56 16.35
CA LEU A 136 -7.51 19.89 15.67
C LEU A 136 -6.28 19.83 16.60
N ASN A 137 -6.48 19.92 17.91
CA ASN A 137 -5.42 19.87 18.93
C ASN A 137 -5.11 18.45 19.44
N THR A 138 -5.69 17.40 18.87
CA THR A 138 -5.51 16.01 19.35
C THR A 138 -4.06 15.56 19.38
N LEU A 139 -3.23 15.98 18.43
CA LEU A 139 -1.80 15.62 18.41
C LEU A 139 -1.01 16.18 19.60
N ASN A 140 -1.49 17.26 20.21
CA ASN A 140 -0.83 17.92 21.33
C ASN A 140 -1.20 17.26 22.67
N GLN A 141 -2.41 16.69 22.77
CA GLN A 141 -2.92 16.06 23.99
C GLN A 141 -2.52 14.59 24.04
N ARG A 142 -1.23 14.32 24.27
CA ARG A 142 -0.66 12.97 24.29
C ARG A 142 0.13 12.67 25.56
N LEU A 143 -0.01 11.46 26.07
CA LEU A 143 0.88 10.93 27.10
C LEU A 143 2.25 10.61 26.50
N SER A 144 3.31 10.71 27.31
CA SER A 144 4.65 10.37 26.88
C SER A 144 4.75 8.88 26.53
N ALA A 145 5.19 8.57 25.32
CA ALA A 145 5.43 7.19 24.88
C ALA A 145 6.51 6.49 25.74
N HIS A 146 7.47 7.25 26.28
CA HIS A 146 8.46 6.69 27.19
C HIS A 146 7.82 6.16 28.46
N TYR A 147 6.85 6.89 29.02
CA TYR A 147 6.16 6.46 30.23
C TYR A 147 5.38 5.17 30.00
N THR A 148 4.66 5.05 28.87
CA THR A 148 3.85 3.86 28.57
C THR A 148 4.71 2.61 28.39
N GLU A 149 5.85 2.72 27.70
CA GLU A 149 6.77 1.60 27.49
C GLU A 149 7.55 1.23 28.76
N ILE A 150 8.05 2.21 29.51
CA ILE A 150 8.78 1.94 30.75
C ILE A 150 7.86 1.33 31.80
N SER A 151 6.63 1.85 31.93
CA SER A 151 5.65 1.36 32.89
C SER A 151 5.23 -0.08 32.58
N SER A 152 5.06 -0.44 31.31
CA SER A 152 4.70 -1.82 30.91
C SER A 152 5.80 -2.82 31.28
N ILE A 153 7.06 -2.48 31.01
CA ILE A 153 8.24 -3.29 31.37
C ILE A 153 8.38 -3.40 32.89
N TYR A 154 8.29 -2.27 33.59
CA TYR A 154 8.40 -2.22 35.05
C TYR A 154 7.34 -3.10 35.72
N THR A 155 6.10 -3.02 35.25
CA THR A 155 4.99 -3.81 35.80
C THR A 155 5.24 -5.30 35.60
N ALA A 156 5.69 -5.72 34.42
CA ALA A 156 6.02 -7.12 34.14
C ALA A 156 7.16 -7.64 35.05
N GLU A 157 8.20 -6.84 35.26
CA GLU A 157 9.32 -7.19 36.12
C GLU A 157 8.94 -7.25 37.61
N MET A 158 8.13 -6.31 38.09
CA MET A 158 7.64 -6.34 39.47
C MET A 158 6.73 -7.54 39.72
N MET A 159 5.86 -7.90 38.77
CA MET A 159 4.99 -9.08 38.89
C MET A 159 5.78 -10.38 39.01
N LYS A 160 6.91 -10.52 38.30
CA LYS A 160 7.81 -11.68 38.46
C LYS A 160 8.36 -11.76 39.89
N ARG A 161 8.80 -10.63 40.45
CA ARG A 161 9.34 -10.56 41.82
C ARG A 161 8.26 -10.85 42.88
N VAL A 162 7.07 -10.27 42.71
CA VAL A 162 5.94 -10.49 43.61
C VAL A 162 5.53 -11.98 43.60
N LYS A 163 5.49 -12.62 42.43
CA LYS A 163 5.19 -14.06 42.33
C LYS A 163 6.18 -14.92 43.13
N ILE A 164 7.48 -14.61 43.05
CA ILE A 164 8.53 -15.30 43.83
C ILE A 164 8.31 -15.08 45.33
N ILE A 165 8.02 -13.85 45.77
CA ILE A 165 7.78 -13.54 47.19
C ILE A 165 6.55 -14.28 47.72
N ILE A 166 5.47 -14.34 46.95
CA ILE A 166 4.24 -15.06 47.34
C ILE A 166 4.51 -16.56 47.44
N LEU A 167 5.21 -17.15 46.45
CA LEU A 167 5.62 -18.54 46.48
C LEU A 167 6.48 -18.85 47.70
N PHE A 168 7.46 -17.98 48.00
CA PHE A 168 8.30 -18.13 49.19
C PHE A 168 7.48 -18.07 50.48
N LYS A 169 6.55 -17.12 50.61
CA LYS A 169 5.64 -17.03 51.78
C LYS A 169 4.79 -18.29 51.95
N GLN A 170 4.24 -18.83 50.85
CA GLN A 170 3.47 -20.07 50.87
C GLN A 170 4.34 -21.26 51.31
N LEU A 171 5.56 -21.37 50.78
CA LEU A 171 6.51 -22.43 51.14
C LEU A 171 6.89 -22.37 52.62
N VAL A 172 7.23 -21.19 53.14
CA VAL A 172 7.52 -20.99 54.56
C VAL A 172 6.31 -21.38 55.41
N SER A 173 5.09 -20.95 55.06
CA SER A 173 3.89 -21.33 55.81
C SER A 173 3.67 -22.85 55.86
N GLN A 174 3.87 -23.55 54.73
CA GLN A 174 3.74 -24.99 54.64
C GLN A 174 4.79 -25.72 55.51
N ILE A 175 6.04 -25.25 55.48
CA ILE A 175 7.12 -25.79 56.32
C ILE A 175 6.78 -25.63 57.81
N THR A 176 6.30 -24.45 58.23
CA THR A 176 5.88 -24.24 59.63
C THR A 176 4.72 -25.15 60.03
N CYS A 177 3.71 -25.34 59.18
CA CYS A 177 2.59 -26.25 59.45
C CYS A 177 3.05 -27.71 59.59
N GLN A 178 3.92 -28.19 58.70
CA GLN A 178 4.47 -29.55 58.77
C GLN A 178 5.32 -29.76 60.03
N ASN A 179 6.14 -28.77 60.41
CA ASN A 179 6.95 -28.85 61.62
C ASN A 179 6.09 -28.84 62.89
N HIS A 180 4.95 -28.15 62.89
CA HIS A 180 3.99 -28.19 64.00
C HIS A 180 3.31 -29.57 64.11
N GLN A 181 2.86 -30.15 62.99
CA GLN A 181 2.30 -31.52 62.96
C GLN A 181 3.29 -32.59 63.41
N ARG A 182 4.58 -32.49 63.01
CA ARG A 182 5.62 -33.41 63.48
C ARG A 182 5.82 -33.34 64.98
N LYS A 183 5.79 -32.14 65.58
CA LYS A 183 5.92 -31.97 67.03
C LYS A 183 4.74 -32.57 67.81
N ILE A 184 3.52 -32.45 67.28
CA ILE A 184 2.32 -33.04 67.88
C ILE A 184 2.36 -34.57 67.84
N ASN A 185 2.89 -35.18 66.77
CA ASN A 185 2.95 -36.64 66.64
C ASN A 185 4.09 -37.30 67.45
N THR A 186 5.03 -36.50 67.99
CA THR A 186 6.16 -36.99 68.81
C THR A 186 5.95 -36.83 70.31
N THR A 187 4.81 -36.27 70.72
CA THR A 187 4.34 -36.18 72.12
C THR A 187 3.16 -37.12 72.32
#